data_AF-A0A6A9QKU3-F1
#
_entry.id   AF-A0A6A9QKU3-F1
#
_cell.length_a   1.000
_cell.length_b   1.000
_cell.length_c   1.000
_cell.angle_alpha   90.00
_cell.angle_beta   90.00
_cell.angle_gamma   90.00
#
_symmetry.space_group_name_H-M   'P 1'
#
loop_
_entity.id
_entity.type
_entity.pdbx_description
1 polymer ?
#
loop_
_entity_poly.entity_id
_entity_poly.type
_entity_poly.pdbx_seq_one_letter_code
_entity_poly.pdbx_strand_id
1 'polypeptide(L)'
;MKLVTHYLFTTGLLSLIMSMFTPYYLVLSGVVAIAGNLIIDGLGHKEVQTRRGTIPTRTPLTHTYPRSVVWGLLPSIPFLLLGYFLGYYLWWLAVASVLVGPSHMFLDMFTEAGVYVKKGGKWRRYALAHFRYNNPFANGLAALAGVFMLLASIHGIHYYHYYHYYNYYS
;
A
#
# COMPACT_ATOMS: atom_id res chain seq x y z
N MET A 1 8.91 1.25 7.30
CA MET A 1 9.69 2.37 6.69
C MET A 1 9.02 3.68 7.06
N LYS A 2 9.53 4.86 6.66
CA LYS A 2 8.81 6.12 6.88
C LYS A 2 7.42 6.06 6.24
N LEU A 3 6.42 6.59 6.92
CA LEU A 3 5.03 6.63 6.44
C LEU A 3 4.90 7.24 5.03
N VAL A 4 5.65 8.31 4.74
CA VAL A 4 5.70 8.93 3.40
C VAL A 4 6.21 7.95 2.34
N THR A 5 7.19 7.11 2.65
CA THR A 5 7.69 6.07 1.74
C THR A 5 6.60 5.05 1.45
N HIS A 6 5.80 4.67 2.44
CA HIS A 6 4.67 3.77 2.23
C HIS A 6 3.60 4.38 1.31
N TYR A 7 3.32 5.68 1.45
CA TYR A 7 2.39 6.38 0.55
C TYR A 7 2.88 6.37 -0.89
N LEU A 8 4.14 6.75 -1.12
CA LEU A 8 4.70 6.82 -2.48
C LEU A 8 4.74 5.44 -3.14
N PHE A 9 5.23 4.44 -2.42
CA PHE A 9 5.31 3.07 -2.94
C PHE A 9 3.94 2.48 -3.26
N THR A 10 3.00 2.59 -2.30
CA THR A 10 1.65 2.03 -2.48
C THR A 10 0.88 2.77 -3.57
N THR A 11 0.96 4.10 -3.62
CA THR A 11 0.31 4.90 -4.68
C THR A 11 0.83 4.49 -6.05
N GLY A 12 2.16 4.33 -6.21
CA GLY A 12 2.77 3.87 -7.45
C GLY A 12 2.30 2.49 -7.88
N LEU A 13 2.33 1.52 -6.96
CA LEU A 13 1.88 0.16 -7.20
C LEU A 13 0.40 0.11 -7.61
N LEU A 14 -0.47 0.78 -6.86
CA LEU A 14 -1.90 0.81 -7.16
C LEU A 14 -2.16 1.52 -8.48
N SER A 15 -1.48 2.63 -8.76
CA SER A 15 -1.65 3.37 -10.03
C SER A 15 -1.28 2.50 -11.22
N LEU A 16 -0.17 1.75 -11.12
CA LEU A 16 0.25 0.81 -12.16
C LEU A 16 -0.83 -0.22 -12.48
N ILE A 17 -1.43 -0.83 -11.45
CA ILE A 17 -2.47 -1.85 -11.65
C ILE A 17 -3.78 -1.21 -12.14
N MET A 18 -4.21 -0.13 -11.49
CA MET A 18 -5.52 0.50 -11.75
C MET A 18 -5.57 1.27 -13.07
N SER A 19 -4.42 1.67 -13.61
CA SER A 19 -4.30 2.34 -14.92
C SER A 19 -4.99 1.59 -16.06
N MET A 20 -5.10 0.26 -15.95
CA MET A 20 -5.71 -0.61 -16.96
C MET A 20 -7.24 -0.64 -16.91
N PHE A 21 -7.86 -0.10 -15.85
CA PHE A 21 -9.29 -0.32 -15.57
C PHE A 21 -10.10 0.97 -15.46
N THR A 22 -9.47 2.10 -15.14
CA THR A 22 -10.21 3.36 -14.91
C THR A 22 -9.35 4.59 -15.23
N PRO A 23 -9.92 5.63 -15.87
CA PRO A 23 -9.21 6.89 -16.08
C PRO A 23 -8.99 7.68 -14.77
N TYR A 24 -9.72 7.36 -13.70
CA TYR A 24 -9.61 8.02 -12.40
C TYR A 24 -8.56 7.37 -11.47
N TYR A 25 -7.72 6.49 -12.02
CA TYR A 25 -6.81 5.63 -11.25
C TYR A 25 -5.85 6.40 -10.34
N LEU A 26 -5.32 7.56 -10.77
CA LEU A 26 -4.36 8.34 -9.98
C LEU A 26 -4.98 8.83 -8.66
N VAL A 27 -6.18 9.42 -8.74
CA VAL A 27 -6.88 9.97 -7.57
C VAL A 27 -7.28 8.84 -6.63
N LEU A 28 -7.88 7.78 -7.18
CA LEU A 28 -8.32 6.65 -6.37
C LEU A 28 -7.15 5.92 -5.70
N SER A 29 -6.06 5.70 -6.43
CA SER A 29 -4.84 5.08 -5.90
C SER A 29 -4.25 5.91 -4.77
N GLY A 30 -4.14 7.23 -4.95
CA GLY A 30 -3.63 8.13 -3.93
C GLY A 30 -4.48 8.13 -2.66
N VAL A 31 -5.81 8.28 -2.81
CA VAL A 31 -6.74 8.31 -1.67
C VAL A 31 -6.69 6.99 -0.89
N VAL A 32 -6.82 5.85 -1.58
CA VAL A 32 -6.83 4.53 -0.93
C VAL A 32 -5.47 4.21 -0.30
N ALA A 33 -4.36 4.53 -0.99
CA ALA A 33 -3.01 4.31 -0.46
C ALA A 33 -2.76 5.14 0.80
N ILE A 34 -3.08 6.44 0.81
CA ILE A 34 -2.86 7.31 1.96
C ILE A 34 -3.73 6.84 3.13
N ALA A 35 -5.04 6.69 2.90
CA ALA A 35 -5.97 6.30 3.95
C ALA A 35 -5.64 4.91 4.55
N GLY A 36 -5.33 3.92 3.72
CA GLY A 36 -5.04 2.57 4.22
C GLY A 36 -3.72 2.50 4.99
N ASN A 37 -2.67 3.20 4.53
CA ASN A 37 -1.41 3.27 5.27
C ASN A 37 -1.56 4.04 6.59
N LEU A 38 -2.37 5.11 6.62
CA LEU A 38 -2.72 5.81 7.85
C LEU A 38 -3.42 4.91 8.86
N ILE A 39 -4.39 4.11 8.42
CA ILE A 39 -5.11 3.17 9.28
C ILE A 39 -4.16 2.12 9.84
N ILE A 40 -3.30 1.53 9.01
CA ILE A 40 -2.38 0.46 9.41
C ILE A 40 -1.38 0.95 10.46
N ASP A 41 -0.75 2.11 10.24
CA ASP A 41 0.22 2.67 11.19
C ASP A 41 -0.47 3.27 12.42
N GLY A 42 -1.58 3.99 12.22
CA GLY A 42 -2.33 4.64 13.30
C GLY A 42 -2.90 3.66 14.33
N LEU A 43 -3.49 2.55 13.87
CA LEU A 43 -3.99 1.48 14.74
C LEU A 43 -2.91 0.44 15.11
N GLY A 44 -1.78 0.48 14.41
CA GLY A 44 -0.71 -0.50 14.54
C GLY A 44 0.27 -0.22 15.67
N HIS A 45 0.35 1.02 16.14
CA HIS A 45 1.30 1.43 17.16
C HIS A 45 0.70 1.37 18.57
N LYS A 46 1.48 0.83 19.50
CA LYS A 46 1.26 0.88 20.95
C LYS A 46 2.48 1.50 21.62
N GLU A 47 2.23 2.43 22.52
CA GLU A 47 3.26 2.97 23.38
C GLU A 47 3.57 1.95 24.49
N VAL A 48 4.82 1.50 24.56
CA VAL A 48 5.30 0.63 25.63
C VAL A 48 6.23 1.42 26.52
N GLN A 49 5.87 1.53 27.79
CA GLN A 49 6.69 2.20 28.78
C GLN A 49 7.90 1.32 29.13
N THR A 50 9.10 1.85 28.91
CA THR A 50 10.36 1.22 29.30
C THR A 50 11.07 2.07 30.35
N ARG A 51 12.10 1.53 31.01
CA ARG A 51 12.94 2.29 31.96
C ARG A 51 13.61 3.53 31.34
N ARG A 52 13.65 3.63 30.01
CA ARG A 52 14.24 4.74 29.23
C ARG A 52 13.18 5.65 28.58
N GLY A 53 11.91 5.48 28.92
CA GLY A 53 10.79 6.24 28.35
C GLY A 53 9.81 5.37 27.54
N THR A 54 8.79 6.01 26.98
CA THR A 54 7.77 5.36 26.15
C THR A 54 8.29 5.15 24.73
N ILE A 55 8.31 3.90 24.27
CA ILE A 55 8.77 3.54 22.93
C ILE A 55 7.54 3.11 22.11
N PRO A 56 7.28 3.72 20.93
CA PRO A 56 6.24 3.25 20.03
C PRO A 56 6.63 1.89 19.48
N THR A 57 5.76 0.90 19.66
CA THR A 57 5.96 -0.48 19.20
C THR A 57 4.80 -0.93 18.33
N ARG A 58 5.12 -1.59 17.22
CA ARG A 58 4.10 -2.16 16.32
C ARG A 58 3.44 -3.37 16.94
N THR A 59 2.20 -3.61 16.56
CA THR A 59 1.38 -4.72 17.07
C THR A 59 0.99 -5.69 15.96
N PRO A 60 0.75 -6.98 16.30
CA PRO A 60 0.24 -7.95 15.34
C PRO A 60 -1.21 -7.66 14.90
N LEU A 61 -1.86 -6.60 15.40
CA LEU A 61 -3.23 -6.25 14.99
C LEU A 61 -3.27 -5.82 13.52
N THR A 62 -2.35 -4.94 13.13
CA THR A 62 -2.26 -4.42 11.76
C THR A 62 -1.02 -4.92 11.01
N HIS A 63 0.05 -5.27 11.73
CA HIS A 63 1.32 -5.65 11.12
C HIS A 63 1.47 -7.16 10.89
N THR A 64 0.46 -7.79 10.29
CA THR A 64 0.51 -9.18 9.78
C THR A 64 -0.08 -9.19 8.37
N TYR A 65 0.43 -10.02 7.46
CA TYR A 65 -0.08 -10.07 6.09
C TYR A 65 -1.60 -10.30 5.98
N PRO A 66 -2.20 -11.29 6.68
CA PRO A 66 -3.65 -11.53 6.53
C PRO A 66 -4.50 -10.38 7.09
N ARG A 67 -4.09 -9.79 8.22
CA ARG A 67 -4.86 -8.71 8.84
C ARG A 67 -4.67 -7.40 8.09
N SER A 68 -3.48 -7.13 7.56
CA SER A 68 -3.22 -5.90 6.81
C SER A 68 -4.09 -5.80 5.56
N VAL A 69 -4.44 -6.92 4.92
CA VAL A 69 -5.42 -6.96 3.82
C VAL A 69 -6.76 -6.37 4.25
N VAL A 70 -7.27 -6.78 5.42
CA VAL A 70 -8.55 -6.26 5.94
C VAL A 70 -8.46 -4.76 6.18
N TRP A 71 -7.40 -4.29 6.84
CA TRP A 71 -7.19 -2.86 7.09
C TRP A 71 -7.00 -2.04 5.80
N GLY A 72 -6.32 -2.61 4.80
CA GLY A 72 -6.10 -1.99 3.49
C GLY A 72 -7.36 -1.88 2.63
N LEU A 73 -8.33 -2.77 2.83
CA LEU A 73 -9.62 -2.75 2.12
C LEU A 73 -10.56 -1.67 2.66
N LEU A 74 -10.51 -1.34 3.95
CA LEU A 74 -11.47 -0.44 4.61
C LEU A 74 -11.67 0.90 3.90
N PRO A 75 -10.62 1.65 3.46
CA PRO A 75 -10.80 2.93 2.79
C PRO A 75 -11.61 2.85 1.49
N SER A 76 -11.66 1.68 0.86
CA SER A 76 -12.36 1.50 -0.41
C SER A 76 -13.85 1.25 -0.27
N ILE A 77 -14.32 0.88 0.93
CA ILE A 77 -15.72 0.48 1.18
C ILE A 77 -16.72 1.56 0.72
N PRO A 78 -16.54 2.87 1.05
CA PRO A 78 -17.48 3.90 0.59
C PRO A 78 -17.59 3.98 -0.93
N PHE A 79 -16.48 3.82 -1.65
CA PHE A 79 -16.45 3.84 -3.10
C PHE A 79 -17.07 2.59 -3.71
N LEU A 80 -16.81 1.41 -3.13
CA LEU A 80 -17.43 0.15 -3.55
C LEU A 80 -18.96 0.19 -3.38
N LEU A 81 -19.44 0.72 -2.24
CA LEU A 81 -20.87 0.90 -1.98
C LEU A 81 -21.51 1.91 -2.94
N LEU A 82 -20.86 3.06 -3.16
CA LEU A 82 -21.32 4.04 -4.12
C LEU A 82 -21.42 3.45 -5.53
N GLY A 83 -20.38 2.71 -5.97
CA GLY A 83 -20.40 1.99 -7.23
C GLY A 83 -21.59 1.05 -7.33
N TYR A 84 -21.82 0.22 -6.31
CA TYR A 84 -22.95 -0.70 -6.26
C TYR A 84 -24.31 0.00 -6.40
N PHE A 85 -24.54 1.09 -5.66
CA PHE A 85 -25.79 1.86 -5.75
C PHE A 85 -25.98 2.56 -7.11
N LEU A 86 -24.89 2.88 -7.80
CA LEU A 86 -24.91 3.44 -9.15
C LEU A 86 -24.95 2.36 -10.25
N GLY A 87 -25.01 1.07 -9.89
CA GLY A 87 -25.05 -0.06 -10.84
C GLY A 87 -23.69 -0.46 -11.42
N TYR A 88 -22.57 0.02 -10.85
CA TYR A 88 -21.21 -0.31 -11.26
C TYR A 88 -20.54 -1.28 -10.29
N TYR A 89 -20.11 -2.44 -10.79
CA TYR A 89 -19.32 -3.38 -10.00
C TYR A 89 -17.82 -3.07 -10.08
N LEU A 90 -17.31 -2.31 -9.11
CA LEU A 90 -15.92 -1.85 -9.04
C LEU A 90 -14.94 -2.94 -8.55
N TRP A 91 -14.97 -4.13 -9.15
CA TRP A 91 -14.15 -5.27 -8.75
C TRP A 91 -12.64 -4.97 -8.74
N TRP A 92 -12.17 -4.16 -9.70
CA TRP A 92 -10.77 -3.75 -9.80
C TRP A 92 -10.33 -2.91 -8.59
N LEU A 93 -11.25 -2.12 -8.01
CA LEU A 93 -10.96 -1.32 -6.81
C LEU A 93 -10.79 -2.23 -5.60
N ALA A 94 -11.63 -3.26 -5.49
CA ALA A 94 -11.51 -4.24 -4.41
C ALA A 94 -10.16 -4.98 -4.48
N VAL A 95 -9.76 -5.41 -5.68
CA VAL A 95 -8.45 -6.06 -5.91
C VAL A 95 -7.30 -5.13 -5.55
N ALA A 96 -7.32 -3.88 -6.02
CA ALA A 96 -6.29 -2.90 -5.70
C ALA A 96 -6.20 -2.64 -4.19
N SER A 97 -7.34 -2.50 -3.52
CA SER A 97 -7.39 -2.17 -2.09
C SER A 97 -6.89 -3.31 -1.20
N VAL A 98 -7.08 -4.56 -1.61
CA VAL A 98 -6.48 -5.74 -0.97
C VAL A 98 -4.95 -5.67 -0.97
N LEU A 99 -4.33 -4.99 -1.92
CA LEU A 99 -2.86 -4.89 -2.04
C LEU A 99 -2.24 -3.79 -1.17
N VAL A 100 -3.02 -2.87 -0.60
CA VAL A 100 -2.53 -1.78 0.26
C VAL A 100 -1.84 -2.33 1.52
N GLY A 101 -2.46 -3.29 2.18
CA GLY A 101 -1.90 -3.92 3.37
C GLY A 101 -0.62 -4.71 3.08
N PRO A 102 -0.64 -5.62 2.10
CA PRO A 102 0.54 -6.34 1.64
C PRO A 102 1.69 -5.44 1.18
N SER A 103 1.43 -4.35 0.45
CA SER A 103 2.49 -3.42 0.04
C SER A 103 3.16 -2.74 1.24
N HIS A 104 2.37 -2.40 2.27
CA HIS A 104 2.89 -1.88 3.53
C HIS A 104 3.78 -2.92 4.23
N MET A 105 3.26 -4.14 4.41
CA MET A 105 3.99 -5.24 5.06
C MET A 105 5.26 -5.60 4.30
N PHE A 106 5.22 -5.57 2.97
CA PHE A 106 6.37 -5.83 2.11
C PHE A 106 7.54 -4.89 2.42
N LEU A 107 7.28 -3.59 2.47
CA LEU A 107 8.33 -2.61 2.83
C LEU A 107 8.81 -2.79 4.27
N ASP A 108 7.89 -3.06 5.18
CA ASP A 108 8.22 -3.24 6.59
C ASP A 108 9.07 -4.47 6.86
N MET A 109 8.90 -5.52 6.06
CA MET A 109 9.69 -6.74 6.12
C MET A 109 11.18 -6.48 5.91
N PHE A 110 11.58 -5.40 5.24
CA PHE A 110 12.99 -5.03 5.08
C PHE A 110 13.57 -4.22 6.26
N THR A 111 12.73 -3.76 7.18
CA THR A 111 13.17 -2.93 8.31
C THR A 111 13.26 -3.70 9.62
N GLU A 112 14.03 -3.19 10.59
CA GLU A 112 14.11 -3.74 11.97
C GLU A 112 12.74 -3.86 12.64
N ALA A 113 11.79 -3.02 12.23
CA ALA A 113 10.44 -3.00 12.73
C ALA A 113 9.64 -4.24 12.28
N GLY A 114 9.94 -4.76 11.08
CA GLY A 114 9.49 -6.05 10.57
C GLY A 114 7.97 -6.23 10.47
N VAL A 115 7.58 -7.48 10.23
CA VAL A 115 6.18 -7.95 10.22
C VAL A 115 6.00 -9.05 11.25
N TYR A 116 4.78 -9.25 11.75
CA TYR A 116 4.47 -10.32 12.69
C TYR A 116 4.05 -11.60 11.97
N VAL A 117 4.64 -12.70 12.39
CA VAL A 117 4.31 -14.07 11.96
C VAL A 117 4.00 -14.93 13.18
N LYS A 118 3.06 -15.87 13.03
CA LYS A 118 2.69 -16.78 14.12
C LYS A 118 3.61 -18.01 14.08
N LYS A 119 4.43 -18.20 15.12
CA LYS A 119 5.31 -19.37 15.28
C LYS A 119 5.03 -20.05 16.62
N GLY A 120 4.55 -21.29 16.58
CA GLY A 120 4.21 -22.06 17.78
C GLY A 120 3.14 -21.37 18.64
N GLY A 121 2.07 -20.87 18.01
CA GLY A 121 0.96 -20.19 18.69
C GLY A 121 1.24 -18.74 19.12
N LYS A 122 2.51 -18.31 19.14
CA LYS A 122 2.92 -16.97 19.59
C LYS A 122 3.28 -16.06 18.39
N TRP A 123 2.96 -14.78 18.51
CA TRP A 123 3.36 -13.77 17.53
C TRP A 123 4.84 -13.44 17.71
N ARG A 124 5.62 -13.53 16.62
CA ARG A 124 7.04 -13.16 16.59
C ARG A 124 7.28 -12.19 15.45
N ARG A 125 8.20 -11.25 15.64
CA ARG A 125 8.63 -10.34 14.57
C ARG A 125 9.56 -11.08 13.60
N TYR A 126 9.43 -10.74 12.34
CA TYR A 126 10.24 -11.24 11.24
C TYR A 126 10.63 -10.07 10.35
N ALA A 127 11.93 -9.99 10.05
CA ALA A 127 12.49 -9.03 9.11
C ALA A 127 13.56 -9.75 8.28
N LEU A 128 13.70 -9.34 7.01
CA LEU A 128 14.68 -9.87 6.07
C LEU A 128 16.02 -9.17 6.22
N ALA A 129 16.05 -7.86 6.00
CA ALA A 129 17.29 -7.09 5.90
C ALA A 129 17.63 -6.27 7.16
N HIS A 130 16.68 -6.10 8.08
CA HIS A 130 16.87 -5.37 9.33
C HIS A 130 17.42 -3.94 9.13
N PHE A 131 16.96 -3.22 8.11
CA PHE A 131 17.33 -1.82 7.94
C PHE A 131 16.69 -0.95 9.03
N ARG A 132 17.43 0.03 9.55
CA ARG A 132 16.87 1.05 10.44
C ARG A 132 15.68 1.75 9.78
N TYR A 133 14.66 2.05 10.56
CA TYR A 133 13.45 2.74 10.10
C TYR A 133 13.76 4.04 9.33
N ASN A 134 14.74 4.81 9.81
CA ASN A 134 15.16 6.09 9.24
C ASN A 134 16.30 5.98 8.22
N ASN A 135 16.64 4.77 7.74
CA ASN A 135 17.71 4.58 6.77
C ASN A 135 17.38 5.31 5.45
N PRO A 136 18.15 6.34 5.05
CA PRO A 136 17.82 7.16 3.89
C PRO A 136 17.88 6.38 2.58
N PHE A 137 18.80 5.42 2.46
CA PHE A 137 18.94 4.60 1.26
C PHE A 137 17.73 3.68 1.06
N ALA A 138 17.32 2.95 2.10
CA ALA A 138 16.17 2.04 2.01
C ALA A 138 14.86 2.79 1.75
N ASN A 139 14.64 3.91 2.44
CA ASN A 139 13.45 4.76 2.22
C ASN A 139 13.47 5.40 0.81
N GLY A 140 14.64 5.84 0.35
CA GLY A 140 14.83 6.44 -0.97
C GLY A 140 14.56 5.45 -2.10
N LEU A 141 15.13 4.24 -2.01
CA LEU A 141 14.94 3.20 -3.02
C LEU A 141 13.47 2.78 -3.14
N ALA A 142 12.79 2.57 -2.02
CA ALA A 142 11.36 2.24 -2.02
C ALA A 142 10.50 3.39 -2.57
N ALA A 143 10.80 4.65 -2.22
CA ALA A 143 10.11 5.81 -2.76
C ALA A 143 10.33 5.92 -4.28
N LEU A 144 11.57 5.75 -4.76
CA LEU A 144 11.91 5.77 -6.18
C LEU A 144 11.21 4.66 -6.96
N ALA A 145 11.13 3.45 -6.40
CA ALA A 145 10.35 2.36 -6.99
C ALA A 145 8.86 2.74 -7.13
N GLY A 146 8.28 3.37 -6.10
CA GLY A 146 6.93 3.93 -6.15
C GLY A 146 6.75 4.95 -7.27
N VAL A 147 7.65 5.93 -7.36
CA VAL A 147 7.64 6.96 -8.41
C VAL A 147 7.79 6.34 -9.79
N PHE A 148 8.67 5.36 -9.96
CA PHE A 148 8.85 4.66 -11.22
C PHE A 148 7.58 3.93 -11.66
N MET A 149 6.92 3.20 -10.76
CA MET A 149 5.62 2.55 -11.05
C MET A 149 4.54 3.57 -11.42
N LEU A 150 4.52 4.72 -10.74
CA LEU A 150 3.60 5.81 -11.07
C LEU A 150 3.85 6.36 -12.48
N LEU A 151 5.10 6.66 -12.83
CA LEU A 151 5.46 7.16 -14.17
C LEU A 151 5.17 6.11 -15.25
N ALA A 152 5.45 4.84 -14.98
CA ALA A 152 5.12 3.74 -15.88
C ALA A 152 3.60 3.63 -16.11
N SER A 153 2.79 3.83 -15.08
CA SER A 153 1.32 3.82 -15.20
C SER A 153 0.81 4.93 -16.13
N ILE A 154 1.39 6.12 -16.03
CA ILE A 154 1.03 7.26 -16.88
C ILE A 154 1.46 7.00 -18.33
N HIS A 155 2.71 6.56 -18.53
CA HIS A 155 3.25 6.30 -19.86
C HIS A 155 2.54 5.14 -20.57
N GLY A 156 2.21 4.06 -19.84
CA GLY A 156 1.50 2.90 -20.37
C GLY A 156 0.13 3.24 -20.94
N ILE A 157 -0.63 4.11 -20.26
CA ILE A 157 -1.93 4.62 -20.77
C ILE A 157 -1.73 5.42 -22.06
N HIS A 158 -0.76 6.32 -22.11
CA HIS A 158 -0.47 7.11 -23.31
C HIS A 158 -0.16 6.21 -24.50
N TYR A 159 0.63 5.15 -24.29
CA TYR A 159 0.97 4.20 -25.34
C TYR A 159 -0.25 3.41 -25.82
N TYR A 160 -1.08 2.90 -24.90
CA TYR A 160 -2.26 2.11 -25.22
C TYR A 160 -3.32 2.92 -25.99
N HIS A 161 -3.60 4.15 -25.53
CA HIS A 161 -4.53 5.05 -26.23
C HIS A 161 -4.02 5.46 -27.61
N TYR A 162 -2.72 5.74 -27.75
CA TYR A 162 -2.13 6.11 -29.04
C TYR A 162 -2.23 4.97 -30.06
N TYR A 163 -1.84 3.75 -29.68
CA TYR A 163 -1.89 2.60 -30.58
C TYR A 163 -3.30 2.19 -31.01
N HIS A 164 -4.26 2.26 -30.08
CA HIS A 164 -5.64 1.87 -30.37
C HIS A 164 -6.37 2.92 -31.22
N TYR A 165 -6.03 4.20 -31.07
CA TYR A 165 -6.57 5.26 -31.92
C TYR A 165 -6.08 5.12 -33.37
N TYR A 166 -4.77 4.97 -33.57
CA TYR A 166 -4.23 4.88 -34.94
C TYR A 166 -4.66 3.61 -35.69
N ASN A 167 -4.75 2.45 -35.03
CA ASN A 167 -5.22 1.22 -35.69
C ASN A 167 -6.72 1.18 -35.99
N TYR A 168 -7.55 1.99 -35.31
CA TYR A 168 -9.00 2.04 -35.60
C TYR A 168 -9.37 3.04 -36.70
N TYR A 169 -8.50 4.03 -36.95
CA TYR A 169 -8.73 5.11 -37.92
C TYR A 169 -7.77 5.05 -39.13
N SER A 170 -7.03 3.95 -39.31
CA SER A 170 -6.31 3.61 -40.54
C SER A 170 -6.94 2.40 -41.22
#